data_AF-A0AAJ8MXT9-F1
#
_entry.id   AF-A0AAJ8MXT9-F1
#
_cell.length_a   1.000
_cell.length_b   1.000
_cell.length_c   1.000
_cell.angle_alpha   90.00
_cell.angle_beta   90.00
_cell.angle_gamma   90.00
#
_symmetry.space_group_name_H-M   'P 1'
#
loop_
_entity.id
_entity.type
_entity.pdbx_description
1 polymer ?
#
loop_
_entity_poly.entity_id
_entity_poly.type
_entity_poly.pdbx_seq_one_letter_code
_entity_poly.pdbx_strand_id
1 'polypeptide(L)'
;MTILTLVPSCSHHILMTTSRWWSIYPSLSSSDLIVLSLYLIFGLIYHLINRRTYRHHRALSAHIVASIGELGLYYLGYEMSIAAFGLCMIQCGTNLALTKRLQKGIPSLTRPTYQAGAIYRPLVSIYALYTGRSQDYRDSILPLHSFIYARLLLLVFSTISSSSDFEGNINSRQVYNAAIIGSAIMAIGQGTRGVVGVVGYLMMVLVVGKIGLWTRAEFARPNKKSSFQPSLAKLFDQIGLRAPTNENLEMTNNGPPIGRLPADAFGHWLNALGRAGEEENTNSVDASVKQDVPLDTPLLVKEEEGISNFGIPVQGI
;
A
#
# COMPACT_ATOMS: atom_id res chain seq x y z
N MET A 1 78.25 33.99 15.82
CA MET A 1 77.48 34.32 17.03
C MET A 1 76.09 34.77 16.61
N THR A 2 75.16 33.84 16.41
CA THR A 2 73.72 34.12 16.37
C THR A 2 72.99 32.83 16.75
N ILE A 3 72.16 32.94 17.78
CA ILE A 3 71.48 31.88 18.50
C ILE A 3 70.23 31.48 17.69
N LEU A 4 70.09 30.19 17.35
CA LEU A 4 68.85 29.63 16.82
C LEU A 4 68.02 29.09 17.99
N THR A 5 67.00 29.84 18.41
CA THR A 5 66.01 29.39 19.38
C THR A 5 64.95 28.53 18.69
N LEU A 6 64.85 27.27 19.14
CA LEU A 6 63.72 26.39 18.89
C LEU A 6 62.48 26.92 19.62
N VAL A 7 61.41 27.22 18.88
CA VAL A 7 60.05 27.37 19.42
C VAL A 7 59.21 26.20 18.88
N PRO A 8 58.64 25.33 19.72
CA PRO A 8 57.73 24.30 19.25
C PRO A 8 56.34 24.92 19.03
N SER A 9 55.91 25.00 17.77
CA SER A 9 54.54 25.40 17.43
C SER A 9 53.58 24.24 17.68
N CYS A 10 53.11 24.16 18.91
CA CYS A 10 52.07 23.23 19.35
C CYS A 10 50.70 23.88 19.12
N SER A 11 50.15 23.82 17.90
CA SER A 11 48.77 24.28 17.60
C SER A 11 48.28 23.83 16.21
N HIS A 12 48.22 22.52 15.92
CA HIS A 12 47.54 22.04 14.70
C HIS A 12 46.81 20.70 14.84
N HIS A 13 46.38 20.31 16.05
CA HIS A 13 45.68 19.04 16.27
C HIS A 13 44.24 19.13 16.80
N ILE A 14 43.62 20.32 16.77
CA ILE A 14 42.23 20.51 17.23
C ILE A 14 41.43 21.29 16.18
N LEU A 15 41.36 20.80 14.95
CA LEU A 15 40.41 21.31 13.94
C LEU A 15 40.17 20.31 12.79
N MET A 16 40.27 19.01 13.09
CA MET A 16 40.14 17.94 12.08
C MET A 16 39.24 16.78 12.55
N THR A 17 38.20 17.06 13.33
CA THR A 17 37.26 16.01 13.80
C THR A 17 35.78 16.30 13.57
N THR A 18 35.40 17.50 13.08
CA THR A 18 33.98 17.82 12.84
C THR A 18 33.53 17.57 11.40
N SER A 19 34.44 17.54 10.40
CA SER A 19 34.06 17.31 8.99
C SER A 19 33.79 15.85 8.65
N ARG A 20 34.26 14.90 9.47
CA ARG A 20 34.11 13.46 9.21
C ARG A 20 32.70 12.93 9.56
N TRP A 21 31.96 13.63 10.41
CA TRP A 21 30.58 13.26 10.79
C TRP A 21 29.53 13.67 9.75
N TRP A 22 29.77 14.77 9.02
CA TRP A 22 28.90 15.19 7.92
C TRP A 22 29.04 14.32 6.66
N SER A 23 30.14 13.57 6.53
CA SER A 23 30.39 12.64 5.42
C SER A 23 29.75 11.25 5.62
N ILE A 24 29.13 10.98 6.77
CA ILE A 24 28.51 9.67 7.08
C ILE A 24 27.05 9.61 6.63
N TYR A 25 26.43 10.75 6.36
CA TYR A 25 25.04 10.78 5.87
C TYR A 25 25.04 10.81 4.35
N PRO A 26 24.51 9.79 3.65
CA PRO A 26 24.21 9.93 2.24
C PRO A 26 23.28 11.12 2.07
N SER A 27 23.57 11.99 1.09
CA SER A 27 22.69 13.10 0.76
C SER A 27 21.34 12.55 0.29
N LEU A 28 20.34 12.58 1.17
CA LEU A 28 18.96 12.16 0.87
C LEU A 28 18.44 12.96 -0.32
N SER A 29 17.86 12.27 -1.31
CA SER A 29 17.19 12.94 -2.41
C SER A 29 15.90 13.63 -1.94
N SER A 30 15.41 14.63 -2.67
CA SER A 30 14.11 15.25 -2.38
C SER A 30 12.97 14.23 -2.36
N SER A 31 13.04 13.19 -3.21
CA SER A 31 12.09 12.07 -3.18
C SER A 31 12.17 11.23 -1.91
N ASP A 32 13.38 10.96 -1.40
CA ASP A 32 13.56 10.20 -0.16
C ASP A 32 13.00 10.97 1.04
N LEU A 33 13.21 12.29 1.06
CA LEU A 33 12.64 13.16 2.09
C LEU A 33 11.11 13.12 2.07
N ILE A 34 10.48 13.19 0.88
CA ILE A 34 9.02 13.08 0.76
C ILE A 34 8.53 11.72 1.31
N VAL A 35 9.19 10.62 0.94
CA VAL A 35 8.80 9.28 1.40
C VAL A 35 8.98 9.13 2.92
N LEU A 36 10.08 9.65 3.48
CA LEU A 36 10.32 9.67 4.92
C LEU A 36 9.29 10.54 5.67
N SER A 37 8.95 11.71 5.14
CA SER A 37 7.88 12.55 5.70
C SER A 37 6.54 11.83 5.69
N LEU A 38 6.23 11.09 4.62
CA LEU A 38 5.01 10.29 4.54
C LEU A 38 5.03 9.12 5.53
N TYR A 39 6.17 8.48 5.78
CA TYR A 39 6.30 7.49 6.86
C TYR A 39 6.07 8.12 8.23
N LEU A 40 6.56 9.32 8.45
CA LEU A 40 6.32 10.05 9.70
C LEU A 40 4.84 10.34 9.88
N ILE A 41 4.16 10.85 8.84
CA ILE A 41 2.75 11.20 8.88
C ILE A 41 1.85 9.96 9.02
N PHE A 42 1.94 9.01 8.09
CA PHE A 42 1.03 7.85 8.04
C PHE A 42 1.48 6.69 8.93
N GLY A 43 2.78 6.52 9.13
CA GLY A 43 3.34 5.44 9.94
C GLY A 43 3.39 5.78 11.42
N LEU A 44 3.95 6.95 11.78
CA LEU A 44 4.12 7.33 13.18
C LEU A 44 2.91 8.09 13.71
N ILE A 45 2.59 9.26 13.14
CA ILE A 45 1.57 10.17 13.69
C ILE A 45 0.19 9.52 13.61
N TYR A 46 -0.23 9.05 12.44
CA TYR A 46 -1.53 8.40 12.25
C TYR A 46 -1.68 7.14 13.12
N HIS A 47 -0.63 6.33 13.26
CA HIS A 47 -0.71 5.11 14.08
C HIS A 47 -0.74 5.42 15.57
N LEU A 48 0.05 6.40 16.04
CA LEU A 48 0.07 6.81 17.45
C LEU A 48 -1.26 7.41 17.90
N ILE A 49 -1.87 8.28 17.07
CA ILE A 49 -3.19 8.87 17.34
C ILE A 49 -4.25 7.77 17.46
N ASN A 50 -4.16 6.75 16.60
CA ASN A 50 -5.17 5.69 16.48
C ASN A 50 -4.84 4.40 17.23
N ARG A 51 -3.77 4.38 18.04
CA ARG A 51 -3.21 3.16 18.65
C ARG A 51 -4.20 2.37 19.51
N ARG A 52 -5.17 3.06 20.13
CA ARG A 52 -6.18 2.45 21.01
C ARG A 52 -7.30 1.74 20.23
N THR A 53 -7.46 2.08 18.95
CA THR A 53 -8.52 1.53 18.08
C THR A 53 -8.06 0.27 17.33
N TYR A 54 -6.73 0.07 17.18
CA TYR A 54 -6.19 -1.11 16.51
C TYR A 54 -6.20 -2.34 17.42
N ARG A 55 -6.69 -3.46 16.87
CA ARG A 55 -6.62 -4.75 17.54
C ARG A 55 -5.16 -5.19 17.67
N HIS A 56 -4.71 -5.37 18.91
CA HIS A 56 -3.33 -5.79 19.17
C HIS A 56 -3.08 -7.20 18.63
N HIS A 57 -2.02 -7.36 17.85
CA HIS A 57 -1.56 -8.65 17.34
C HIS A 57 -0.05 -8.77 17.54
N ARG A 58 0.43 -9.86 18.14
CA ARG A 58 1.85 -10.02 18.49
C ARG A 58 2.78 -9.88 17.27
N ALA A 59 2.36 -10.38 16.10
CA ALA A 59 3.14 -10.25 14.87
C ALA A 59 3.23 -8.81 14.34
N LEU A 60 2.31 -7.91 14.73
CA LEU A 60 2.29 -6.54 14.23
C LEU A 60 3.50 -5.74 14.75
N SER A 61 3.86 -5.90 16.02
CA SER A 61 5.03 -5.21 16.59
C SER A 61 6.32 -5.66 15.92
N ALA A 62 6.51 -6.97 15.74
CA ALA A 62 7.66 -7.51 15.02
C ALA A 62 7.70 -7.05 13.55
N HIS A 63 6.54 -6.98 12.89
CA HIS A 63 6.42 -6.47 11.52
C HIS A 63 6.87 -5.01 11.40
N ILE A 64 6.42 -4.15 12.31
CA ILE A 64 6.77 -2.73 12.33
C ILE A 64 8.24 -2.54 12.64
N VAL A 65 8.76 -3.19 13.69
CA VAL A 65 10.18 -3.07 14.10
C VAL A 65 11.09 -3.56 12.98
N ALA A 66 10.78 -4.69 12.35
CA ALA A 66 11.57 -5.20 11.23
C ALA A 66 11.55 -4.24 10.02
N SER A 67 10.39 -3.67 9.69
CA SER A 67 10.25 -2.70 8.60
C SER A 67 11.04 -1.42 8.87
N ILE A 68 10.96 -0.87 10.08
CA ILE A 68 11.71 0.34 10.48
C ILE A 68 13.21 0.06 10.48
N GLY A 69 13.63 -1.09 11.02
CA GLY A 69 15.04 -1.48 11.04
C GLY A 69 15.62 -1.60 9.63
N GLU A 70 14.91 -2.27 8.73
CA GLU A 70 15.36 -2.45 7.34
C GLU A 70 15.42 -1.11 6.58
N LEU A 71 14.38 -0.27 6.72
CA LEU A 71 14.37 1.09 6.15
C LEU A 71 15.49 1.96 6.73
N GLY A 72 15.77 1.84 8.03
CA GLY A 72 16.86 2.54 8.69
C GLY A 72 18.21 2.17 8.09
N LEU A 73 18.48 0.86 7.92
CA LEU A 73 19.71 0.40 7.25
C LEU A 73 19.81 0.93 5.82
N TYR A 74 18.73 0.89 5.06
CA TYR A 74 18.70 1.41 3.70
C TYR A 74 18.99 2.92 3.63
N TYR A 75 18.26 3.75 4.39
CA TYR A 75 18.43 5.20 4.34
C TYR A 75 19.73 5.71 5.00
N LEU A 76 20.35 4.91 5.88
CA LEU A 76 21.69 5.18 6.39
C LEU A 76 22.80 4.80 5.37
N GLY A 77 22.43 4.32 4.18
CA GLY A 77 23.37 4.05 3.09
C GLY A 77 24.08 2.71 3.18
N TYR A 78 23.61 1.78 4.02
CA TYR A 78 24.15 0.42 4.05
C TYR A 78 23.71 -0.36 2.82
N GLU A 79 24.59 -1.22 2.31
CA GLU A 79 24.25 -2.21 1.28
C GLU A 79 23.39 -3.35 1.87
N MET A 80 22.86 -4.21 1.00
CA MET A 80 22.12 -5.39 1.44
C MET A 80 23.04 -6.31 2.25
N SER A 81 22.83 -6.34 3.55
CA SER A 81 23.54 -7.20 4.50
C SER A 81 22.69 -8.38 4.92
N ILE A 82 23.32 -9.39 5.54
CA ILE A 82 22.60 -10.53 6.16
C ILE A 82 21.61 -10.02 7.23
N ALA A 83 21.95 -8.94 7.93
CA ALA A 83 21.05 -8.32 8.90
C ALA A 83 19.81 -7.70 8.23
N ALA A 84 20.00 -6.93 7.16
CA ALA A 84 18.90 -6.37 6.37
C ALA A 84 18.00 -7.47 5.79
N PHE A 85 18.60 -8.54 5.26
CA PHE A 85 17.86 -9.71 4.79
C PHE A 85 17.09 -10.40 5.93
N GLY A 86 17.69 -10.57 7.11
CA GLY A 86 17.01 -11.12 8.28
C GLY A 86 15.78 -10.30 8.67
N LEU A 87 15.89 -8.97 8.67
CA LEU A 87 14.77 -8.05 8.91
C LEU A 87 13.69 -8.20 7.82
N CYS A 88 14.10 -8.30 6.55
CA CYS A 88 13.19 -8.58 5.43
C CYS A 88 12.39 -9.87 5.66
N MET A 89 13.06 -10.95 6.07
CA MET A 89 12.42 -12.24 6.34
C MET A 89 11.44 -12.17 7.52
N ILE A 90 11.79 -11.49 8.60
CA ILE A 90 10.89 -11.26 9.74
C ILE A 90 9.66 -10.47 9.29
N GLN A 91 9.85 -9.39 8.52
CA GLN A 91 8.77 -8.58 7.99
C GLN A 91 7.83 -9.40 7.10
N CYS A 92 8.39 -10.23 6.22
CA CYS A 92 7.61 -11.06 5.29
C CYS A 92 6.86 -12.19 6.01
N GLY A 93 7.51 -12.88 6.95
CA GLY A 93 6.88 -13.93 7.75
C GLY A 93 5.75 -13.38 8.64
N THR A 94 5.96 -12.22 9.25
CA THR A 94 4.91 -11.55 10.04
C THR A 94 3.78 -11.04 9.14
N ASN A 95 4.05 -10.59 7.92
CA ASN A 95 3.03 -10.24 6.93
C ASN A 95 2.14 -11.45 6.57
N LEU A 96 2.74 -12.62 6.31
CA LEU A 96 1.98 -13.85 6.08
C LEU A 96 1.11 -14.22 7.30
N ALA A 97 1.65 -14.07 8.52
CA ALA A 97 0.88 -14.32 9.73
C ALA A 97 -0.33 -13.38 9.89
N LEU A 98 -0.16 -12.09 9.56
CA LEU A 98 -1.24 -11.09 9.62
C LEU A 98 -2.30 -11.32 8.53
N THR A 99 -1.88 -11.70 7.33
CA THR A 99 -2.77 -11.85 6.16
C THR A 99 -3.65 -13.10 6.20
N LYS A 100 -3.29 -14.10 7.01
CA LYS A 100 -4.14 -15.28 7.30
C LYS A 100 -5.53 -14.90 7.81
N ARG A 101 -5.61 -13.84 8.62
CA ARG A 101 -6.84 -13.39 9.28
C ARG A 101 -7.32 -12.05 8.72
N LEU A 102 -6.85 -11.67 7.53
CA LEU A 102 -7.23 -10.40 6.93
C LEU A 102 -8.70 -10.46 6.50
N GLN A 103 -9.51 -9.61 7.11
CA GLN A 103 -10.94 -9.48 6.85
C GLN A 103 -11.28 -8.29 5.94
N LYS A 104 -10.30 -7.44 5.59
CA LYS A 104 -10.57 -6.24 4.79
C LYS A 104 -10.38 -6.47 3.29
N GLY A 105 -11.16 -5.73 2.51
CA GLY A 105 -11.14 -5.77 1.05
C GLY A 105 -11.94 -6.93 0.48
N ILE A 106 -11.57 -7.35 -0.73
CA ILE A 106 -12.12 -8.54 -1.38
C ILE A 106 -11.15 -9.69 -1.11
N PRO A 107 -11.45 -10.63 -0.20
CA PRO A 107 -10.45 -11.58 0.29
C PRO A 107 -9.86 -12.50 -0.79
N SER A 108 -10.60 -12.76 -1.88
CA SER A 108 -10.11 -13.54 -3.02
C SER A 108 -9.00 -12.85 -3.81
N LEU A 109 -8.81 -11.54 -3.64
CA LEU A 109 -7.85 -10.75 -4.40
C LEU A 109 -6.86 -10.01 -3.47
N THR A 110 -7.35 -9.37 -2.41
CA THR A 110 -6.50 -8.63 -1.48
C THR A 110 -5.55 -9.54 -0.70
N ARG A 111 -5.99 -10.71 -0.24
CA ARG A 111 -5.11 -11.66 0.50
C ARG A 111 -3.97 -12.18 -0.39
N PRO A 112 -4.23 -12.71 -1.61
CA PRO A 112 -3.17 -13.09 -2.53
C PRO A 112 -2.20 -11.94 -2.85
N THR A 113 -2.69 -10.71 -2.94
CA THR A 113 -1.86 -9.52 -3.18
C THR A 113 -0.81 -9.32 -2.08
N TYR A 114 -1.22 -9.36 -0.81
CA TYR A 114 -0.29 -9.26 0.31
C TYR A 114 0.65 -10.47 0.43
N GLN A 115 0.13 -11.68 0.20
CA GLN A 115 0.90 -12.92 0.28
C GLN A 115 1.98 -12.99 -0.81
N ALA A 116 1.62 -12.61 -2.04
CA ALA A 116 2.56 -12.48 -3.12
C ALA A 116 3.65 -11.46 -2.79
N GLY A 117 3.30 -10.31 -2.18
CA GLY A 117 4.28 -9.34 -1.71
C GLY A 117 5.26 -9.93 -0.68
N ALA A 118 4.75 -10.72 0.26
CA ALA A 118 5.56 -11.40 1.28
C ALA A 118 6.49 -12.48 0.72
N ILE A 119 6.19 -13.06 -0.45
CA ILE A 119 7.06 -14.04 -1.10
C ILE A 119 7.97 -13.35 -2.13
N TYR A 120 7.51 -12.27 -2.79
CA TYR A 120 8.26 -11.52 -3.79
C TYR A 120 9.46 -10.82 -3.17
N ARG A 121 9.27 -10.17 -2.01
CA ARG A 121 10.33 -9.42 -1.32
C ARG A 121 11.55 -10.29 -0.99
N PRO A 122 11.43 -11.48 -0.34
CA PRO A 122 12.56 -12.36 -0.11
C PRO A 122 13.31 -12.75 -1.37
N LEU A 123 12.62 -13.02 -2.49
CA LEU A 123 13.25 -13.37 -3.75
C LEU A 123 14.12 -12.23 -4.30
N VAL A 124 13.60 -11.00 -4.27
CA VAL A 124 14.36 -9.82 -4.69
C VAL A 124 15.50 -9.53 -3.72
N SER A 125 15.31 -9.74 -2.42
CA SER A 125 16.35 -9.56 -1.41
C SER A 125 17.48 -10.59 -1.53
N ILE A 126 17.17 -11.85 -1.83
CA ILE A 126 18.16 -12.89 -2.14
C ILE A 126 18.97 -12.50 -3.39
N TYR A 127 18.28 -12.02 -4.43
CA TYR A 127 18.94 -11.53 -5.63
C TYR A 127 19.89 -10.37 -5.31
N ALA A 128 19.46 -9.42 -4.47
CA ALA A 128 20.30 -8.30 -4.04
C ALA A 128 21.51 -8.74 -3.19
N LEU A 129 21.35 -9.75 -2.33
CA LEU A 129 22.48 -10.37 -1.61
C LEU A 129 23.48 -11.01 -2.56
N TYR A 130 22.98 -11.68 -3.60
CA TYR A 130 23.83 -12.36 -4.58
C TYR A 130 24.61 -11.38 -5.45
N THR A 131 23.97 -10.30 -5.93
CA THR A 131 24.63 -9.32 -6.81
C THR A 131 25.44 -8.28 -6.06
N GLY A 132 25.11 -8.00 -4.80
CA GLY A 132 25.76 -6.97 -3.98
C GLY A 132 25.52 -5.53 -4.48
N ARG A 133 24.63 -5.32 -5.47
CA ARG A 133 24.42 -3.98 -6.06
C ARG A 133 23.40 -3.19 -5.24
N SER A 134 23.72 -1.94 -4.93
CA SER A 134 22.84 -1.03 -4.18
C SER A 134 21.48 -0.81 -4.88
N GLN A 135 21.44 -0.86 -6.21
CA GLN A 135 20.20 -0.79 -6.99
C GLN A 135 19.28 -1.99 -6.76
N ASP A 136 19.83 -3.19 -6.63
CA ASP A 136 19.05 -4.39 -6.36
C ASP A 136 18.53 -4.38 -4.91
N TYR A 137 19.30 -3.80 -3.97
CA TYR A 137 18.82 -3.56 -2.62
C TYR A 137 17.63 -2.59 -2.61
N ARG A 138 17.75 -1.44 -3.30
CA ARG A 138 16.64 -0.49 -3.48
C ARG A 138 15.38 -1.18 -4.01
N ASP A 139 15.51 -2.03 -5.03
CA ASP A 139 14.36 -2.76 -5.59
C ASP A 139 13.67 -3.69 -4.58
N SER A 140 14.39 -4.20 -3.58
CA SER A 140 13.81 -5.01 -2.50
C SER A 140 13.11 -4.18 -1.40
N ILE A 141 13.49 -2.91 -1.27
CA ILE A 141 12.90 -1.92 -0.37
C ILE A 141 11.62 -1.33 -0.96
N LEU A 142 11.56 -1.11 -2.28
CA LEU A 142 10.41 -0.50 -2.94
C LEU A 142 9.05 -1.12 -2.54
N PRO A 143 8.88 -2.46 -2.49
CA PRO A 143 7.65 -3.07 -1.99
C PRO A 143 7.24 -2.69 -0.55
N LEU A 144 8.16 -2.26 0.33
CA LEU A 144 7.78 -1.70 1.66
C LEU A 144 7.04 -0.38 1.50
N HIS A 145 7.45 0.47 0.55
CA HIS A 145 6.80 1.75 0.29
C HIS A 145 5.35 1.59 -0.20
N SER A 146 4.94 0.39 -0.64
CA SER A 146 3.54 0.08 -0.95
C SER A 146 2.59 0.37 0.22
N PHE A 147 3.07 0.34 1.47
CA PHE A 147 2.27 0.75 2.63
C PHE A 147 1.87 2.23 2.57
N ILE A 148 2.82 3.13 2.31
CA ILE A 148 2.54 4.56 2.18
C ILE A 148 1.64 4.80 0.98
N TYR A 149 1.98 4.20 -0.16
CA TYR A 149 1.21 4.37 -1.38
C TYR A 149 -0.22 3.86 -1.19
N ALA A 150 -0.44 2.78 -0.45
CA ALA A 150 -1.78 2.30 -0.11
C ALA A 150 -2.55 3.34 0.70
N ARG A 151 -1.92 3.99 1.69
CA ARG A 151 -2.57 5.03 2.50
C ARG A 151 -2.93 6.27 1.67
N LEU A 152 -2.03 6.70 0.79
CA LEU A 152 -2.30 7.79 -0.14
C LEU A 152 -3.42 7.46 -1.11
N LEU A 153 -3.37 6.30 -1.76
CA LEU A 153 -4.41 5.87 -2.70
C LEU A 153 -5.76 5.66 -2.02
N LEU A 154 -5.78 5.12 -0.78
CA LEU A 154 -7.00 5.06 0.01
C LEU A 154 -7.60 6.43 0.21
N LEU A 155 -6.81 7.42 0.63
CA LEU A 155 -7.29 8.79 0.82
C LEU A 155 -7.85 9.35 -0.50
N VAL A 156 -7.06 9.27 -1.58
CA VAL A 156 -7.40 9.82 -2.89
C VAL A 156 -8.66 9.17 -3.48
N PHE A 157 -8.74 7.83 -3.51
CA PHE A 157 -9.91 7.13 -4.05
C PHE A 157 -11.15 7.32 -3.18
N SER A 158 -11.00 7.54 -1.88
CA SER A 158 -12.14 7.80 -0.99
C SER A 158 -12.70 9.21 -1.15
N THR A 159 -11.88 10.18 -1.56
CA THR A 159 -12.30 11.56 -1.84
C THR A 159 -12.81 11.78 -3.26
N ILE A 160 -12.42 10.95 -4.23
CA ILE A 160 -12.81 11.09 -5.66
C ILE A 160 -14.02 10.21 -6.02
N SER A 161 -14.46 9.34 -5.11
CA SER A 161 -15.61 8.47 -5.35
C SER A 161 -16.90 9.28 -5.55
N SER A 162 -17.79 8.79 -6.41
CA SER A 162 -19.05 9.45 -6.79
C SER A 162 -20.05 9.65 -5.64
N SER A 163 -19.82 9.04 -4.48
CA SER A 163 -20.69 9.20 -3.31
C SER A 163 -20.13 10.27 -2.37
N SER A 164 -21.02 11.09 -1.80
CA SER A 164 -20.64 12.12 -0.83
C SER A 164 -20.24 11.57 0.55
N ASP A 165 -20.37 10.27 0.78
CA ASP A 165 -20.05 9.62 2.04
C ASP A 165 -18.59 9.13 2.05
N PHE A 166 -17.69 9.96 2.60
CA PHE A 166 -16.27 9.61 2.74
C PHE A 166 -16.09 8.32 3.54
N GLU A 167 -16.88 8.13 4.61
CA GLU A 167 -16.76 6.95 5.47
C GLU A 167 -17.20 5.68 4.73
N GLY A 168 -18.31 5.76 3.99
CA GLY A 168 -18.77 4.69 3.11
C GLY A 168 -17.75 4.37 2.01
N ASN A 169 -17.17 5.40 1.39
CA ASN A 169 -16.16 5.24 0.33
C ASN A 169 -14.87 4.59 0.84
N ILE A 170 -14.31 5.07 1.95
CA ILE A 170 -13.04 4.55 2.48
C ILE A 170 -13.15 3.14 3.05
N ASN A 171 -14.36 2.74 3.46
CA ASN A 171 -14.67 1.37 3.84
C ASN A 171 -15.07 0.47 2.67
N SER A 172 -15.25 1.03 1.47
CA SER A 172 -15.61 0.25 0.30
C SER A 172 -14.54 -0.80 0.01
N ARG A 173 -14.99 -2.05 -0.17
CA ARG A 173 -14.12 -3.17 -0.54
C ARG A 173 -13.39 -2.92 -1.86
N GLN A 174 -14.04 -2.21 -2.78
CA GLN A 174 -13.50 -1.89 -4.11
C GLN A 174 -12.38 -0.86 -3.99
N VAL A 175 -12.62 0.25 -3.28
CA VAL A 175 -11.62 1.31 -3.02
C VAL A 175 -10.41 0.72 -2.30
N TYR A 176 -10.65 -0.08 -1.26
CA TYR A 176 -9.58 -0.74 -0.53
C TYR A 176 -8.76 -1.66 -1.42
N ASN A 177 -9.41 -2.54 -2.17
CA ASN A 177 -8.71 -3.48 -3.04
C ASN A 177 -7.93 -2.78 -4.16
N ALA A 178 -8.52 -1.77 -4.80
CA ALA A 178 -7.85 -0.96 -5.82
C ALA A 178 -6.62 -0.25 -5.25
N ALA A 179 -6.73 0.33 -4.05
CA ALA A 179 -5.61 0.99 -3.39
C ALA A 179 -4.47 0.02 -3.04
N ILE A 180 -4.77 -1.20 -2.54
CA ILE A 180 -3.72 -2.17 -2.20
C ILE A 180 -3.00 -2.71 -3.45
N ILE A 181 -3.74 -3.03 -4.51
CA ILE A 181 -3.11 -3.52 -5.75
C ILE A 181 -2.34 -2.38 -6.44
N GLY A 182 -2.98 -1.21 -6.56
CA GLY A 182 -2.37 -0.03 -7.16
C GLY A 182 -1.09 0.38 -6.44
N SER A 183 -1.07 0.34 -5.11
CA SER A 183 0.12 0.70 -4.33
C SER A 183 1.28 -0.26 -4.55
N ALA A 184 1.01 -1.56 -4.67
CA ALA A 184 2.01 -2.56 -4.97
C ALA A 184 2.58 -2.38 -6.39
N ILE A 185 1.73 -2.12 -7.38
CA ILE A 185 2.13 -1.83 -8.76
C ILE A 185 3.01 -0.57 -8.81
N MET A 186 2.57 0.52 -8.18
CA MET A 186 3.33 1.78 -8.13
C MET A 186 4.70 1.60 -7.47
N ALA A 187 4.74 0.90 -6.33
CA ALA A 187 5.98 0.61 -5.63
C ALA A 187 6.96 -0.19 -6.50
N ILE A 188 6.52 -1.34 -7.02
CA ILE A 188 7.38 -2.23 -7.79
C ILE A 188 7.78 -1.61 -9.13
N GLY A 189 6.89 -0.84 -9.75
CA GLY A 189 7.13 -0.17 -11.04
C GLY A 189 8.22 0.89 -11.01
N GLN A 190 8.56 1.44 -9.83
CA GLN A 190 9.68 2.38 -9.65
C GLN A 190 11.05 1.68 -9.57
N GLY A 191 11.06 0.35 -9.58
CA GLY A 191 12.28 -0.45 -9.53
C GLY A 191 13.01 -0.48 -10.86
N THR A 192 14.27 -0.92 -10.84
CA THR A 192 15.08 -1.03 -12.05
C THR A 192 14.49 -1.98 -13.09
N ARG A 193 13.71 -2.97 -12.64
CA ARG A 193 12.98 -3.91 -13.52
C ARG A 193 11.70 -3.33 -14.13
N GLY A 194 11.23 -2.17 -13.66
CA GLY A 194 10.04 -1.48 -14.17
C GLY A 194 8.85 -2.40 -14.40
N VAL A 195 8.35 -2.41 -15.64
CA VAL A 195 7.18 -3.22 -16.07
C VAL A 195 7.40 -4.72 -15.85
N VAL A 196 8.62 -5.24 -16.05
CA VAL A 196 8.90 -6.67 -15.86
C VAL A 196 8.71 -7.07 -14.39
N GLY A 197 9.12 -6.22 -13.45
CA GLY A 197 8.89 -6.44 -12.02
C GLY A 197 7.39 -6.46 -11.68
N VAL A 198 6.62 -5.53 -12.26
CA VAL A 198 5.16 -5.46 -12.07
C VAL A 198 4.47 -6.71 -12.61
N VAL A 199 4.79 -7.13 -13.84
CA VAL A 199 4.23 -8.33 -14.45
C VAL A 199 4.59 -9.58 -13.63
N GLY A 200 5.85 -9.70 -13.20
CA GLY A 200 6.30 -10.80 -12.34
C GLY A 200 5.51 -10.85 -11.02
N TYR A 201 5.29 -9.71 -10.39
CA TYR A 201 4.47 -9.59 -9.19
C TYR A 201 3.01 -10.00 -9.43
N LEU A 202 2.37 -9.51 -10.50
CA LEU A 202 0.98 -9.84 -10.81
C LEU A 202 0.81 -11.34 -11.11
N MET A 203 1.74 -11.95 -11.83
CA MET A 203 1.77 -13.40 -12.03
C MET A 203 1.87 -14.15 -10.71
N MET A 204 2.64 -13.63 -9.77
CA MET A 204 2.77 -14.20 -8.43
C MET A 204 1.47 -14.08 -7.62
N VAL A 205 0.75 -12.97 -7.73
CA VAL A 205 -0.60 -12.81 -7.15
C VAL A 205 -1.55 -13.87 -7.71
N LEU A 206 -1.54 -14.08 -9.02
CA LEU A 206 -2.37 -15.10 -9.67
C LEU A 206 -2.02 -16.52 -9.20
N VAL A 207 -0.74 -16.87 -9.18
CA VAL A 207 -0.26 -18.19 -8.72
C VAL A 207 -0.65 -18.43 -7.27
N VAL A 208 -0.39 -17.46 -6.38
CA VAL A 208 -0.75 -17.55 -4.97
C VAL A 208 -2.27 -17.70 -4.79
N GLY A 209 -3.07 -16.94 -5.54
CA GLY A 209 -4.53 -17.08 -5.54
C GLY A 209 -4.99 -18.47 -5.96
N LYS A 210 -4.42 -19.02 -7.04
CA LYS A 210 -4.74 -20.38 -7.52
C LYS A 210 -4.31 -21.46 -6.53
N ILE A 211 -3.13 -21.35 -5.93
CA ILE A 211 -2.66 -22.25 -4.86
C ILE A 211 -3.63 -22.21 -3.69
N GLY A 212 -4.14 -21.04 -3.33
CA GLY A 212 -5.08 -20.92 -2.22
C GLY A 212 -6.44 -21.54 -2.48
N LEU A 213 -6.96 -21.41 -3.70
CA LEU A 213 -8.17 -22.09 -4.14
C LEU A 213 -7.98 -23.61 -4.20
N TRP A 214 -6.84 -24.07 -4.71
CA TRP A 214 -6.48 -25.49 -4.74
C TRP A 214 -6.39 -26.07 -3.32
N THR A 215 -5.69 -25.37 -2.42
CA THR A 215 -5.55 -25.77 -1.01
C THR A 215 -6.92 -25.90 -0.36
N ARG A 216 -7.81 -24.93 -0.58
CA ARG A 216 -9.19 -24.97 -0.08
C ARG A 216 -9.96 -26.17 -0.64
N ALA A 217 -9.87 -26.43 -1.95
CA ALA A 217 -10.54 -27.55 -2.58
C ALA A 217 -10.06 -28.90 -2.01
N GLU A 218 -8.76 -29.04 -1.75
CA GLU A 218 -8.19 -30.27 -1.19
C GLU A 218 -8.75 -30.58 0.21
N PHE A 219 -8.92 -29.57 1.06
CA PHE A 219 -9.55 -29.74 2.39
C PHE A 219 -11.06 -29.98 2.32
N ALA A 220 -11.73 -29.58 1.24
CA ALA A 220 -13.18 -29.71 1.09
C ALA A 220 -13.63 -31.06 0.49
N ARG A 221 -12.70 -31.89 -0.02
CA ARG A 221 -13.03 -33.20 -0.62
C ARG A 221 -13.62 -34.14 0.44
N PRO A 222 -14.91 -34.49 0.37
CA PRO A 222 -15.47 -35.49 1.26
C PRO A 222 -14.89 -36.84 0.86
N ASN A 223 -14.47 -37.63 1.84
CA ASN A 223 -14.19 -39.06 1.69
C ASN A 223 -12.83 -39.48 1.09
N LYS A 224 -11.71 -38.82 1.45
CA LYS A 224 -10.38 -39.47 1.37
C LYS A 224 -9.96 -39.97 2.75
N LYS A 225 -10.25 -41.24 3.02
CA LYS A 225 -9.70 -42.05 4.13
C LYS A 225 -8.18 -42.32 3.95
N SER A 226 -7.45 -41.44 3.29
CA SER A 226 -5.99 -41.59 3.10
C SER A 226 -5.28 -40.82 4.20
N SER A 227 -4.62 -41.57 5.09
CA SER A 227 -3.61 -41.15 6.07
C SER A 227 -2.57 -40.15 5.53
N PHE A 228 -2.50 -39.95 4.22
CA PHE A 228 -1.66 -39.02 3.49
C PHE A 228 -2.48 -37.84 2.92
N GLN A 229 -2.91 -36.90 3.77
CA GLN A 229 -3.11 -35.53 3.27
C GLN A 229 -1.78 -35.11 2.63
N PRO A 230 -1.75 -34.57 1.39
CA PRO A 230 -0.48 -34.19 0.79
C PRO A 230 0.18 -33.19 1.73
N SER A 231 1.39 -33.51 2.22
CA SER A 231 2.17 -32.69 3.15
C SER A 231 2.20 -31.21 2.71
N LEU A 232 2.18 -31.00 1.39
CA LEU A 232 2.07 -29.70 0.73
C LEU A 232 0.82 -28.88 1.09
N ALA A 233 -0.37 -29.49 1.15
CA ALA A 233 -1.61 -28.76 1.49
C ALA A 233 -1.60 -28.31 2.96
N LYS A 234 -1.08 -29.15 3.87
CA LYS A 234 -0.84 -28.76 5.26
C LYS A 234 0.18 -27.64 5.37
N LEU A 235 1.28 -27.72 4.61
CA LEU A 235 2.28 -26.67 4.55
C LEU A 235 1.67 -25.35 4.08
N PHE A 236 0.94 -25.34 2.96
CA PHE A 236 0.28 -24.15 2.41
C PHE A 236 -0.75 -23.55 3.38
N ASP A 237 -1.51 -24.38 4.10
CA ASP A 237 -2.38 -23.91 5.17
C ASP A 237 -1.58 -23.29 6.33
N GLN A 238 -0.51 -23.96 6.77
CA GLN A 238 0.38 -23.47 7.83
C GLN A 238 1.08 -22.15 7.48
N ILE A 239 1.45 -21.91 6.23
CA ILE A 239 2.01 -20.61 5.80
C ILE A 239 0.91 -19.58 5.47
N GLY A 240 -0.36 -20.00 5.43
CA GLY A 240 -1.51 -19.12 5.35
C GLY A 240 -2.11 -18.92 3.96
N LEU A 241 -1.67 -19.70 2.98
CA LEU A 241 -2.12 -19.58 1.59
C LEU A 241 -3.53 -20.14 1.36
N ARG A 242 -4.20 -20.72 2.35
CA ARG A 242 -5.56 -21.22 2.17
C ARG A 242 -6.56 -20.09 1.91
N ALA A 243 -7.29 -20.20 0.80
CA ALA A 243 -8.38 -19.27 0.46
C ALA A 243 -9.53 -19.36 1.48
N PRO A 244 -10.21 -18.25 1.80
CA PRO A 244 -11.33 -18.26 2.73
C PRO A 244 -12.53 -19.04 2.15
N THR A 245 -13.36 -19.59 3.04
CA THR A 245 -14.67 -20.17 2.68
C THR A 245 -15.72 -19.08 2.49
N ASN A 246 -16.86 -19.41 1.88
CA ASN A 246 -17.96 -18.45 1.64
C ASN A 246 -18.53 -17.88 2.97
N GLU A 247 -18.65 -18.69 4.01
CA GLU A 247 -19.04 -18.22 5.36
C GLU A 247 -18.03 -17.22 5.94
N ASN A 248 -16.73 -17.42 5.71
CA ASN A 248 -15.70 -16.49 6.13
C ASN A 248 -15.75 -15.17 5.36
N LEU A 249 -16.23 -15.18 4.11
CA LEU A 249 -16.43 -14.00 3.25
C LEU A 249 -17.66 -13.16 3.66
N GLU A 250 -18.62 -13.75 4.37
CA GLU A 250 -19.78 -13.05 4.92
C GLU A 250 -19.46 -12.42 6.29
N MET A 251 -18.68 -13.11 7.15
CA MET A 251 -18.19 -12.55 8.42
C MET A 251 -17.20 -11.38 8.26
N THR A 252 -16.60 -11.17 7.08
CA THR A 252 -15.62 -10.09 6.84
C THR A 252 -16.20 -8.67 6.88
N ASN A 253 -17.53 -8.50 7.02
CA ASN A 253 -18.14 -7.18 7.22
C ASN A 253 -17.87 -6.55 8.60
N ASN A 254 -17.29 -7.30 9.55
CA ASN A 254 -17.08 -6.84 10.94
C ASN A 254 -15.65 -6.37 11.25
N GLY A 255 -14.82 -6.10 10.23
CA GLY A 255 -13.51 -5.47 10.45
C GLY A 255 -13.65 -4.05 11.02
N PRO A 256 -12.70 -3.56 11.83
CA PRO A 256 -12.79 -2.20 12.37
C PRO A 256 -12.86 -1.19 11.21
N PRO A 257 -13.86 -0.31 11.12
CA PRO A 257 -13.99 0.62 10.00
C PRO A 257 -12.79 1.58 9.92
N ILE A 258 -12.35 1.90 8.70
CA ILE A 258 -11.49 3.07 8.40
C ILE A 258 -12.44 4.25 8.11
N GLY A 259 -12.09 5.49 8.41
CA GLY A 259 -12.96 6.65 8.19
C GLY A 259 -13.60 7.21 9.46
N ARG A 260 -13.51 6.48 10.59
CA ARG A 260 -13.93 6.93 11.93
C ARG A 260 -12.76 7.24 12.87
N LEU A 261 -11.53 7.16 12.37
CA LEU A 261 -10.36 7.42 13.18
C LEU A 261 -10.16 8.94 13.29
N PRO A 262 -9.69 9.48 14.43
CA PRO A 262 -9.44 10.91 14.59
C PRO A 262 -8.65 11.55 13.44
N ALA A 263 -7.68 10.82 12.88
CA ALA A 263 -6.86 11.31 11.78
C ALA A 263 -7.57 11.28 10.40
N ASP A 264 -8.78 10.74 10.31
CA ASP A 264 -9.60 10.74 9.09
C ASP A 264 -10.38 12.06 8.91
N ALA A 265 -10.39 12.94 9.92
CA ALA A 265 -11.02 14.28 9.86
C ALA A 265 -10.51 15.11 8.67
N PHE A 266 -9.25 14.92 8.27
CA PHE A 266 -8.69 15.56 7.09
C PHE A 266 -9.37 15.09 5.78
N GLY A 267 -9.68 13.80 5.65
CA GLY A 267 -10.39 13.26 4.49
C GLY A 267 -11.83 13.77 4.42
N HIS A 268 -12.51 13.85 5.58
CA HIS A 268 -13.83 14.48 5.69
C HIS A 268 -13.81 15.95 5.25
N TRP A 269 -12.79 16.71 5.69
CA TRP A 269 -12.61 18.11 5.30
C TRP A 269 -12.36 18.29 3.79
N LEU A 270 -11.50 17.46 3.18
CA LEU A 270 -11.27 17.49 1.74
C LEU A 270 -12.56 17.21 0.95
N ASN A 271 -13.36 16.24 1.40
CA ASN A 271 -14.62 15.91 0.74
C ASN A 271 -15.63 17.07 0.86
N ALA A 272 -15.66 17.76 2.00
CA ALA A 272 -16.50 18.93 2.20
C ALA A 272 -16.10 20.11 1.29
N LEU A 273 -14.80 20.32 1.03
CA LEU A 273 -14.34 21.35 0.09
C LEU A 273 -14.79 21.07 -1.35
N GLY A 274 -14.74 19.81 -1.79
CA GLY A 274 -15.24 19.42 -3.11
C GLY A 274 -16.71 19.81 -3.30
N ARG A 275 -17.52 19.62 -2.25
CA ARG A 275 -18.94 20.01 -2.26
C ARG A 275 -19.16 21.51 -2.35
N ALA A 276 -18.39 22.31 -1.62
CA ALA A 276 -18.52 23.77 -1.67
C ALA A 276 -18.28 24.31 -3.09
N GLY A 277 -17.34 23.71 -3.83
CA GLY A 277 -17.10 24.05 -5.23
C GLY A 277 -18.21 23.59 -6.19
N GLU A 278 -18.88 22.46 -5.91
CA GLU A 278 -19.99 21.95 -6.74
C GLU A 278 -21.27 22.77 -6.55
N GLU A 279 -21.61 23.14 -5.31
CA GLU A 279 -22.78 23.98 -4.98
C GLU A 279 -22.63 25.41 -5.54
N GLU A 280 -21.42 25.98 -5.52
CA GLU A 280 -21.13 27.28 -6.16
C GLU A 280 -21.33 27.21 -7.68
N ASN A 281 -20.90 26.11 -8.31
CA ASN A 281 -21.04 25.92 -9.75
C ASN A 281 -22.52 25.73 -10.16
N THR A 282 -23.30 24.93 -9.43
CA THR A 282 -24.74 24.77 -9.71
C THR A 282 -25.52 26.07 -9.52
N ASN A 283 -25.22 26.85 -8.48
CA ASN A 283 -25.87 28.15 -8.27
C ASN A 283 -25.50 29.18 -9.34
N SER A 284 -24.27 29.12 -9.88
CA SER A 284 -23.83 29.98 -11.00
C SER A 284 -24.49 29.61 -12.33
N VAL A 285 -24.69 28.31 -12.60
CA VAL A 285 -25.40 27.83 -13.78
C VAL A 285 -26.88 28.20 -13.71
N ASP A 286 -27.54 28.01 -12.56
CA ASP A 286 -28.94 28.41 -12.36
C ASP A 286 -29.15 29.93 -12.42
N ALA A 287 -28.17 30.72 -11.97
CA ALA A 287 -28.18 32.17 -12.11
C ALA A 287 -28.02 32.61 -13.57
N SER A 288 -27.15 31.95 -14.34
CA SER A 288 -26.98 32.22 -15.77
C SER A 288 -28.19 31.79 -16.60
N VAL A 289 -28.82 30.65 -16.28
CA VAL A 289 -30.02 30.15 -16.98
C VAL A 289 -31.24 31.04 -16.73
N LYS A 290 -31.33 31.71 -15.57
CA LYS A 290 -32.40 32.68 -15.28
C LYS A 290 -32.23 34.03 -15.98
N GLN A 291 -31.07 34.33 -16.55
CA GLN A 291 -30.79 35.65 -17.13
C GLN A 291 -31.07 35.74 -18.64
N ASP A 292 -31.29 34.61 -19.32
CA ASP A 292 -31.42 34.54 -20.79
C ASP A 292 -32.82 34.15 -21.32
N VAL A 293 -33.88 34.21 -20.49
CA VAL A 293 -35.26 34.00 -20.98
C VAL A 293 -36.02 35.33 -21.00
N PRO A 294 -36.11 36.02 -22.15
CA PRO A 294 -37.12 37.06 -22.32
C PRO A 294 -38.51 36.40 -22.28
N LEU A 295 -39.31 36.90 -21.35
CA LEU A 295 -40.73 36.58 -21.21
C LEU A 295 -41.42 37.04 -22.51
N ASP A 296 -41.72 36.11 -23.42
CA ASP A 296 -42.84 36.15 -24.38
C ASP A 296 -42.65 35.11 -25.49
N THR A 297 -43.14 33.88 -25.30
CA THR A 297 -43.72 33.11 -26.42
C THR A 297 -44.62 31.98 -25.89
N PRO A 298 -45.87 31.86 -26.38
CA PRO A 298 -46.80 30.84 -25.89
C PRO A 298 -46.44 29.43 -26.37
N LEU A 299 -46.67 28.48 -25.46
CA LEU A 299 -46.65 27.03 -25.66
C LEU A 299 -47.30 26.61 -26.99
N LEU A 300 -46.50 26.05 -27.89
CA LEU A 300 -46.97 25.10 -28.89
C LEU A 300 -46.32 23.75 -28.61
N VAL A 301 -47.12 22.89 -27.96
CA VAL A 301 -46.93 21.45 -27.93
C VAL A 301 -46.96 20.97 -29.37
N LYS A 302 -45.88 20.33 -29.82
CA LYS A 302 -45.88 19.52 -31.04
C LYS A 302 -45.33 18.15 -30.69
N GLU A 303 -46.24 17.19 -30.59
CA GLU A 303 -45.97 15.76 -30.67
C GLU A 303 -45.43 15.37 -32.06
N GLU A 304 -44.90 14.15 -32.10
CA GLU A 304 -44.43 13.35 -33.25
C GLU A 304 -42.90 13.33 -33.42
N GLU A 305 -42.22 12.33 -32.83
CA GLU A 305 -42.11 10.91 -33.24
C GLU A 305 -40.90 10.70 -34.15
N GLY A 306 -39.98 9.83 -33.70
CA GLY A 306 -39.35 8.90 -34.64
C GLY A 306 -37.87 8.55 -34.45
N ILE A 307 -37.65 7.34 -33.87
CA ILE A 307 -36.71 6.29 -34.33
C ILE A 307 -35.21 6.55 -34.05
N SER A 308 -34.43 5.73 -33.32
CA SER A 308 -34.31 4.26 -33.20
C SER A 308 -33.49 3.90 -31.94
N ASN A 309 -33.91 3.00 -31.04
CA ASN A 309 -33.68 1.53 -31.06
C ASN A 309 -32.17 1.19 -31.22
N PHE A 310 -31.43 0.58 -30.29
CA PHE A 310 -31.54 -0.73 -29.62
C PHE A 310 -30.43 -0.74 -28.52
N GLY A 311 -30.51 -1.37 -27.35
CA GLY A 311 -31.22 -2.58 -26.97
C GLY A 311 -30.29 -3.80 -27.01
N ILE A 312 -29.89 -4.26 -25.80
CA ILE A 312 -29.46 -5.63 -25.37
C ILE A 312 -28.04 -6.11 -25.82
N PRO A 313 -27.39 -7.15 -25.22
CA PRO A 313 -27.56 -7.84 -23.92
C PRO A 313 -26.28 -8.17 -23.11
N VAL A 314 -26.53 -8.59 -21.87
CA VAL A 314 -25.71 -9.51 -21.05
C VAL A 314 -26.00 -10.97 -21.44
N GLN A 315 -24.94 -11.80 -21.49
CA GLN A 315 -24.81 -13.30 -21.53
C GLN A 315 -23.89 -13.68 -22.70
N GLY A 316 -22.94 -14.60 -22.64
CA GLY A 316 -22.55 -15.60 -21.66
C GLY A 316 -21.80 -16.70 -22.44
N ILE A 317 -20.49 -16.84 -22.22
CA ILE A 317 -19.65 -18.05 -22.43
C ILE A 317 -18.54 -17.99 -21.38
#